data_AF-A0A7Y5LHL1-F1
#
_entry.id   AF-A0A7Y5LHL1-F1
#
_cell.length_a   1.000
_cell.length_b   1.000
_cell.length_c   1.000
_cell.angle_alpha   90.00
_cell.angle_beta   90.00
_cell.angle_gamma   90.00
#
_symmetry.space_group_name_H-M   'P 1'
#
loop_
_entity.id
_entity.type
_entity.pdbx_description
1 polymer ?
#
loop_
_entity_poly.entity_id
_entity_poly.type
_entity_poly.pdbx_seq_one_letter_code
_entity_poly.pdbx_strand_id
1 'polypeptide(L)'
;LDAAAGLKERLSTALVLRASNDEFSRAARSDAERVAARLHVPAHIRLTPPPVWPWSVASTVAAVLLAWLLPTMSIWPQARAEDAGPELRALAEAEHRAIKADLDQQLRGVQELAEGNDKLKELAAQLEDLRMPDAPPRTPEDVRRDALRRIDDVRNKLDEQARGEDARKLEQVKRLLEELGRRQDPGQSSPLSEALARGDFQEAQKALEQLKAQLHEAAQQAESPEARQKLEEMRRQLDELAKKLQEMQSDLRMQKELEHKAGLTEEQARDLQQRSEGLSQEQIEELLKKELASKNLSPQQLEELARKLSQDQAARQMMKDLAQQLSRAAEAASECQNPGPSGEAAQQLSDALGQLGQQLSEMEAAEQMLNELQEAGKPFDLMLYPQKAHHVAGSASQHMREAMIAFFEQTLK
;
A
#
# COMPACT_ATOMS: atom_id res chain seq x y z
N LEU A 1 -83.48 10.29 41.71
CA LEU A 1 -84.58 10.40 40.71
C LEU A 1 -85.81 11.08 41.33
N ASP A 2 -86.32 10.61 42.46
CA ASP A 2 -87.42 11.28 43.19
C ASP A 2 -87.18 12.76 43.47
N ALA A 3 -85.98 13.12 43.96
CA ALA A 3 -85.61 14.52 44.19
C ALA A 3 -85.55 15.35 42.90
N ALA A 4 -85.01 14.79 41.82
CA ALA A 4 -84.87 15.47 40.53
C ALA A 4 -86.22 15.66 39.79
N ALA A 5 -87.20 14.81 40.07
CA ALA A 5 -88.54 14.83 39.50
C ALA A 5 -89.62 15.37 40.47
N GLY A 6 -89.25 15.78 41.69
CA GLY A 6 -90.17 16.31 42.68
C GLY A 6 -91.21 15.31 43.21
N LEU A 7 -90.93 14.00 43.14
CA LEU A 7 -91.92 12.93 43.37
C LEU A 7 -92.17 12.62 44.85
N LYS A 8 -91.67 13.45 45.78
CA LYS A 8 -91.88 13.33 47.24
C LYS A 8 -91.73 11.87 47.74
N GLU A 9 -90.61 11.26 47.37
CA GLU A 9 -90.21 9.90 47.78
C GLU A 9 -91.15 8.76 47.34
N ARG A 10 -92.06 8.99 46.39
CA ARG A 10 -93.00 7.94 45.95
C ARG A 10 -92.32 6.72 45.35
N LEU A 11 -91.27 6.89 44.52
CA LEU A 11 -90.59 5.76 43.90
C LEU A 11 -89.67 5.03 44.89
N SER A 12 -88.96 5.77 45.73
CA SER A 12 -88.12 5.22 46.81
C SER A 12 -88.95 4.47 47.85
N THR A 13 -90.10 5.03 48.26
CA THR A 13 -91.04 4.36 49.17
C THR A 13 -91.58 3.07 48.56
N ALA A 14 -92.00 3.09 47.28
CA ALA A 14 -92.46 1.89 46.60
C ALA A 14 -91.34 0.82 46.42
N LEU A 15 -90.09 1.26 46.23
CA LEU A 15 -88.93 0.36 46.18
C LEU A 15 -88.67 -0.32 47.53
N VAL A 16 -88.77 0.43 48.64
CA VAL A 16 -88.61 -0.12 49.99
C VAL A 16 -89.75 -1.08 50.34
N LEU A 17 -90.99 -0.73 49.97
CA LEU A 17 -92.19 -1.56 50.20
C LEU A 17 -92.34 -2.73 49.21
N ARG A 18 -91.39 -2.94 48.30
CA ARG A 18 -91.46 -3.98 47.27
C ARG A 18 -91.60 -5.40 47.85
N ALA A 19 -91.01 -5.65 49.01
CA ALA A 19 -91.01 -6.96 49.65
C ALA A 19 -92.29 -7.26 50.46
N SER A 20 -93.10 -6.25 50.77
CA SER A 20 -94.32 -6.41 51.55
C SER A 20 -95.57 -6.49 50.66
N ASN A 21 -96.51 -7.35 51.03
CA ASN A 21 -97.71 -7.65 50.23
C ASN A 21 -99.03 -7.26 50.90
N ASP A 22 -98.94 -6.41 51.93
CA ASP A 22 -100.10 -5.77 52.54
C ASP A 22 -100.78 -4.80 51.56
N GLU A 23 -102.04 -4.49 51.83
CA GLU A 23 -102.87 -3.70 50.94
C GLU A 23 -102.30 -2.29 50.69
N PHE A 24 -101.64 -1.71 51.69
CA PHE A 24 -100.98 -0.41 51.56
C PHE A 24 -99.75 -0.48 50.65
N SER A 25 -98.89 -1.50 50.79
CA SER A 25 -97.75 -1.70 49.89
C SER A 25 -98.16 -1.95 48.44
N ARG A 26 -99.31 -2.60 48.19
CA ARG A 26 -99.86 -2.71 46.82
C ARG A 26 -100.32 -1.35 46.29
N ALA A 27 -101.00 -0.56 47.10
CA ALA A 27 -101.48 0.76 46.71
C ALA A 27 -100.31 1.72 46.42
N ALA A 28 -99.29 1.73 47.28
CA ALA A 28 -98.09 2.55 47.10
C ALA A 28 -97.31 2.17 45.82
N ARG A 29 -97.19 0.87 45.52
CA ARG A 29 -96.56 0.40 44.27
C ARG A 29 -97.36 0.82 43.03
N SER A 30 -98.69 0.68 43.06
CA SER A 30 -99.54 1.08 41.93
C SER A 30 -99.50 2.60 41.68
N ASP A 31 -99.45 3.42 42.73
CA ASP A 31 -99.27 4.87 42.58
C ASP A 31 -97.89 5.20 41.99
N ALA A 32 -96.83 4.57 42.50
CA ALA A 32 -95.48 4.76 41.99
C ALA A 32 -95.34 4.34 40.52
N GLU A 33 -95.92 3.23 40.10
CA GLU A 33 -95.94 2.79 38.70
C GLU A 33 -96.65 3.80 37.79
N ARG A 34 -97.80 4.33 38.24
CA ARG A 34 -98.56 5.34 37.49
C ARG A 34 -97.77 6.64 37.32
N VAL A 35 -97.03 7.03 38.35
CA VAL A 35 -96.17 8.22 38.33
C VAL A 35 -94.92 7.98 37.48
N ALA A 36 -94.27 6.82 37.61
CA ALA A 36 -93.11 6.44 36.82
C ALA A 36 -93.42 6.38 35.32
N ALA A 37 -94.60 5.87 34.95
CA ALA A 37 -95.04 5.78 33.55
C ALA A 37 -95.18 7.15 32.86
N ARG A 38 -95.35 8.23 33.63
CA ARG A 38 -95.49 9.60 33.11
C ARG A 38 -94.18 10.37 33.12
N LEU A 39 -93.12 9.82 33.71
CA LEU A 39 -91.87 10.54 33.90
C LEU A 39 -90.95 10.39 32.69
N HIS A 40 -90.60 11.50 32.06
CA HIS A 40 -89.61 11.52 30.98
C HIS A 40 -88.19 11.60 31.56
N VAL A 41 -87.56 10.45 31.78
CA VAL A 41 -86.23 10.31 32.41
C VAL A 41 -85.15 11.23 31.82
N PRO A 42 -85.05 11.44 30.49
CA PRO A 42 -84.04 12.32 29.90
C PRO A 42 -84.18 13.79 30.31
N ALA A 43 -85.40 14.25 30.65
CA ALA A 43 -85.64 15.64 31.04
C ALA A 43 -85.10 15.97 32.45
N HIS A 44 -84.87 14.95 33.28
CA HIS A 44 -84.49 15.11 34.69
C HIS A 44 -83.05 14.67 35.00
N ILE A 45 -82.32 14.11 34.02
CA ILE A 45 -80.91 13.73 34.18
C ILE A 45 -80.06 14.60 33.26
N ARG A 46 -79.39 15.60 33.83
CA ARG A 46 -78.41 16.41 33.10
C ARG A 46 -77.07 15.66 33.04
N LEU A 47 -76.77 15.06 31.90
CA LEU A 47 -75.44 14.51 31.63
C LEU A 47 -74.45 15.69 31.57
N THR A 48 -73.67 15.85 32.62
CA THR A 48 -72.60 16.86 32.69
C THR A 48 -71.31 16.18 32.27
N PRO A 49 -70.67 16.58 31.16
CA PRO A 49 -69.39 15.98 30.78
C PRO A 49 -68.32 16.32 31.84
N PRO A 50 -67.41 15.38 32.15
CA PRO A 50 -66.36 15.63 33.13
C PRO A 50 -65.40 16.71 32.63
N PRO A 51 -64.83 17.54 33.53
CA PRO A 51 -64.02 18.71 33.18
C PRO A 51 -62.72 18.39 32.43
N VAL A 52 -62.31 17.12 32.34
CA VAL A 52 -61.08 16.67 31.66
C VAL A 52 -61.26 16.36 30.17
N TRP A 53 -62.50 16.33 29.66
CA TRP A 53 -62.79 15.96 28.27
C TRP A 53 -62.11 16.86 27.20
N PRO A 54 -61.98 18.19 27.39
CA PRO A 54 -61.29 19.05 26.43
C PRO A 54 -59.81 18.71 26.26
N TRP A 55 -59.15 18.29 27.35
CA TRP A 55 -57.71 17.99 27.35
C TRP A 55 -57.38 16.71 26.58
N SER A 56 -58.23 15.68 26.69
CA SER A 56 -58.05 14.42 25.93
C SER A 56 -58.23 14.63 24.43
N VAL A 57 -59.17 15.49 24.03
CA VAL A 57 -59.34 15.85 22.61
C VAL A 57 -58.13 16.64 22.11
N ALA A 58 -57.67 17.64 22.88
CA ALA A 58 -56.51 18.45 22.53
C ALA A 58 -55.21 17.61 22.39
N SER A 59 -54.96 16.67 23.29
CA SER A 59 -53.76 15.81 23.22
C SER A 59 -53.78 14.90 21.99
N THR A 60 -54.95 14.38 21.62
CA THR A 60 -55.10 13.51 20.45
C THR A 60 -54.88 14.29 19.16
N VAL A 61 -55.44 15.50 19.05
CA VAL A 61 -55.21 16.38 17.89
C VAL A 61 -53.75 16.80 17.79
N ALA A 62 -53.09 17.12 18.90
CA ALA A 62 -51.67 17.46 18.92
C ALA A 62 -50.77 16.29 18.47
N ALA A 63 -51.07 15.07 18.90
CA ALA A 63 -50.34 13.88 18.47
C ALA A 63 -50.47 13.62 16.96
N VAL A 64 -51.67 13.79 16.41
CA VAL A 64 -51.91 13.64 14.96
C VAL A 64 -51.20 14.74 14.17
N LEU A 65 -51.24 15.99 14.64
CA LEU A 65 -50.53 17.10 14.01
C LEU A 65 -49.02 16.90 14.06
N LEU A 66 -48.46 16.44 15.18
CA LEU A 66 -47.03 16.11 15.28
C LEU A 66 -46.64 14.98 14.33
N ALA A 67 -47.46 13.93 14.22
CA ALA A 67 -47.23 12.83 13.28
C ALA A 67 -47.34 13.26 11.80
N TRP A 68 -48.16 14.28 11.51
CA TRP A 68 -48.36 14.78 10.15
C TRP A 68 -47.34 15.86 9.74
N LEU A 69 -46.87 16.68 10.69
CA LEU A 69 -46.01 17.83 10.43
C LEU A 69 -44.51 17.53 10.57
N LEU A 70 -44.11 16.46 11.27
CA LEU A 70 -42.72 16.04 11.40
C LEU A 70 -42.43 14.87 10.44
N PRO A 71 -41.52 15.01 9.46
CA PRO A 71 -41.00 13.86 8.72
C PRO A 71 -40.25 12.94 9.69
N THR A 72 -40.41 11.63 9.53
CA THR A 72 -39.91 10.59 10.44
C THR A 72 -38.40 10.70 10.66
N MET A 73 -37.98 11.42 11.70
CA MET A 73 -36.62 11.35 12.23
C MET A 73 -36.49 10.00 12.94
N SER A 74 -35.94 9.02 12.25
CA SER A 74 -35.64 7.71 12.83
C SER A 74 -34.50 7.85 13.83
N ILE A 75 -34.86 7.75 15.11
CA ILE A 75 -33.97 7.85 16.29
C ILE A 75 -33.17 6.55 16.56
N TRP A 76 -33.29 5.53 15.69
CA TRP A 76 -32.53 4.27 15.79
C TRP A 76 -31.53 4.13 14.64
N PRO A 77 -30.20 4.18 14.90
CA PRO A 77 -29.18 4.11 13.85
C PRO A 77 -29.07 2.73 13.18
N GLN A 78 -29.58 1.67 13.80
CA GLN A 78 -29.47 0.29 13.28
C GLN A 78 -30.45 -0.03 12.14
N ALA A 79 -31.58 0.65 12.04
CA ALA A 79 -32.53 0.49 10.93
C ALA A 79 -32.06 1.18 9.63
N ARG A 80 -31.02 2.03 9.69
CA ARG A 80 -30.47 2.73 8.52
C ARG A 80 -29.56 1.83 7.66
N ALA A 81 -29.11 0.70 8.19
CA ALA A 81 -28.18 -0.21 7.52
C ALA A 81 -28.86 -1.24 6.61
N GLU A 82 -30.18 -1.45 6.72
CA GLU A 82 -30.93 -2.38 5.87
C GLU A 82 -31.62 -1.65 4.69
N ASP A 83 -32.10 -0.42 4.91
CA ASP A 83 -32.79 0.40 3.90
C ASP A 83 -31.95 1.59 3.41
N ALA A 84 -30.72 1.32 2.94
CA ALA A 84 -30.06 2.28 2.05
C ALA A 84 -30.91 2.39 0.78
N GLY A 85 -31.66 3.50 0.64
CA GLY A 85 -32.55 3.73 -0.49
C GLY A 85 -31.85 3.59 -1.86
N PRO A 86 -32.61 3.40 -2.95
CA PRO A 86 -32.06 3.12 -4.28
C PRO A 86 -31.02 4.15 -4.75
N GLU A 87 -31.13 5.41 -4.31
CA GLU A 87 -30.14 6.46 -4.61
C GLU A 87 -28.77 6.23 -3.96
N LEU A 88 -28.72 5.77 -2.70
CA LEU A 88 -27.45 5.53 -1.98
C LEU A 88 -26.73 4.31 -2.56
N ARG A 89 -27.48 3.29 -2.99
CA ARG A 89 -26.93 2.13 -3.69
C ARG A 89 -26.38 2.51 -5.07
N ALA A 90 -27.10 3.33 -5.84
CA ALA A 90 -26.63 3.82 -7.13
C ALA A 90 -25.36 4.67 -7.01
N LEU A 91 -25.22 5.48 -5.95
CA LEU A 91 -24.00 6.23 -5.65
C LEU A 91 -22.84 5.31 -5.24
N ALA A 92 -23.08 4.35 -4.36
CA ALA A 92 -22.08 3.36 -3.96
C ALA A 92 -21.58 2.55 -5.16
N GLU A 93 -22.48 2.14 -6.06
CA GLU A 93 -22.13 1.46 -7.31
C GLU A 93 -21.31 2.34 -8.26
N ALA A 94 -21.66 3.62 -8.39
CA ALA A 94 -20.93 4.53 -9.28
C ALA A 94 -19.51 4.83 -8.74
N GLU A 95 -19.38 5.10 -7.44
CA GLU A 95 -18.07 5.27 -6.79
C GLU A 95 -17.25 3.99 -6.86
N HIS A 96 -17.87 2.84 -6.58
CA HIS A 96 -17.22 1.54 -6.67
C HIS A 96 -16.69 1.27 -8.08
N ARG A 97 -17.48 1.53 -9.13
CA ARG A 97 -17.04 1.35 -10.52
C ARG A 97 -15.89 2.28 -10.90
N ALA A 98 -15.95 3.55 -10.50
CA ALA A 98 -14.90 4.51 -10.80
C ALA A 98 -13.57 4.13 -10.14
N ILE A 99 -13.62 3.82 -8.83
CA ILE A 99 -12.43 3.41 -8.06
C ILE A 99 -11.91 2.07 -8.55
N LYS A 100 -12.78 1.11 -8.86
CA LYS A 100 -12.37 -0.18 -9.42
C LYS A 100 -11.65 -0.01 -10.75
N ALA A 101 -12.17 0.83 -11.64
CA ALA A 101 -11.53 1.09 -12.93
C ALA A 101 -10.14 1.71 -12.77
N ASP A 102 -9.97 2.64 -11.83
CA ASP A 102 -8.69 3.29 -11.54
C ASP A 102 -7.68 2.31 -10.94
N LEU A 103 -8.10 1.52 -9.93
CA LEU A 103 -7.29 0.45 -9.34
C LEU A 103 -6.91 -0.61 -10.37
N ASP A 104 -7.84 -1.04 -11.22
CA ASP A 104 -7.57 -2.01 -12.29
C ASP A 104 -6.61 -1.45 -13.34
N GLN A 105 -6.64 -0.15 -13.62
CA GLN A 105 -5.69 0.49 -14.53
C GLN A 105 -4.28 0.50 -13.95
N GLN A 106 -4.13 0.79 -12.65
CA GLN A 106 -2.83 0.74 -11.97
C GLN A 106 -2.28 -0.69 -11.89
N LEU A 107 -3.14 -1.66 -11.57
CA LEU A 107 -2.77 -3.06 -11.55
C LEU A 107 -2.34 -3.55 -12.94
N ARG A 108 -2.97 -3.06 -14.02
CA ARG A 108 -2.52 -3.34 -15.39
C ARG A 108 -1.14 -2.80 -15.68
N GLY A 109 -0.81 -1.59 -15.23
CA GLY A 109 0.55 -1.04 -15.37
C GLY A 109 1.59 -1.98 -14.74
N VAL A 110 1.32 -2.51 -13.54
CA VAL A 110 2.21 -3.49 -12.90
C VAL A 110 2.21 -4.84 -13.63
N GLN A 111 1.06 -5.27 -14.19
CA GLN A 111 0.98 -6.50 -14.98
C GLN A 111 1.76 -6.43 -16.28
N GLU A 112 1.73 -5.30 -16.99
CA GLU A 112 2.51 -5.07 -18.21
C GLU A 112 4.01 -5.13 -17.91
N LEU A 113 4.45 -4.54 -16.78
CA LEU A 113 5.82 -4.68 -16.29
C LEU A 113 6.17 -6.14 -15.94
N ALA A 114 5.18 -6.93 -15.51
CA ALA A 114 5.36 -8.32 -15.15
C ALA A 114 5.47 -9.28 -16.34
N GLU A 115 5.01 -8.91 -17.54
CA GLU A 115 5.07 -9.79 -18.72
C GLU A 115 6.52 -10.17 -19.08
N GLY A 116 7.48 -9.30 -18.77
CA GLY A 116 8.91 -9.49 -19.03
C GLY A 116 9.72 -10.18 -17.92
N ASN A 117 9.17 -10.40 -16.71
CA ASN A 117 9.93 -10.90 -15.57
C ASN A 117 9.12 -11.86 -14.67
N ASP A 118 9.59 -13.10 -14.53
CA ASP A 118 8.90 -14.12 -13.75
C ASP A 118 8.73 -13.77 -12.26
N LYS A 119 9.65 -12.99 -11.66
CA LYS A 119 9.50 -12.51 -10.26
C LYS A 119 8.36 -11.50 -10.13
N LEU A 120 8.13 -10.69 -11.16
CA LEU A 120 7.02 -9.73 -11.18
C LEU A 120 5.69 -10.40 -11.47
N LYS A 121 5.65 -11.56 -12.15
CA LYS A 121 4.40 -12.32 -12.35
C LYS A 121 3.80 -12.80 -11.04
N GLU A 122 4.64 -13.22 -10.10
CA GLU A 122 4.20 -13.60 -8.77
C GLU A 122 3.64 -12.38 -8.02
N LEU A 123 4.33 -11.23 -8.09
CA LEU A 123 3.85 -9.98 -7.53
C LEU A 123 2.52 -9.55 -8.18
N ALA A 124 2.41 -9.63 -9.50
CA ALA A 124 1.20 -9.31 -10.26
C ALA A 124 0.02 -10.20 -9.84
N ALA A 125 0.24 -11.50 -9.65
CA ALA A 125 -0.78 -12.42 -9.14
C ALA A 125 -1.21 -12.03 -7.71
N GLN A 126 -0.26 -11.72 -6.83
CA GLN A 126 -0.54 -11.27 -5.47
C GLN A 126 -1.25 -9.90 -5.39
N LEU A 127 -1.07 -9.07 -6.42
CA LEU A 127 -1.74 -7.78 -6.58
C LEU A 127 -3.13 -7.93 -7.21
N GLU A 128 -3.35 -8.94 -8.07
CA GLU A 128 -4.69 -9.28 -8.57
C GLU A 128 -5.65 -9.68 -7.45
N ASP A 129 -5.16 -10.38 -6.43
CA ASP A 129 -5.96 -10.73 -5.24
C ASP A 129 -6.41 -9.48 -4.45
N LEU A 130 -5.73 -8.33 -4.65
CA LEU A 130 -6.10 -7.06 -4.04
C LEU A 130 -7.15 -6.28 -4.86
N ARG A 131 -7.59 -6.78 -6.02
CA ARG A 131 -8.70 -6.19 -6.80
C ARG A 131 -9.98 -6.08 -5.98
N MET A 132 -10.70 -4.97 -6.18
CA MET A 132 -12.01 -4.80 -5.53
C MET A 132 -13.00 -5.88 -6.01
N PRO A 133 -13.77 -6.51 -5.09
CA PRO A 133 -14.81 -7.48 -5.43
C PRO A 133 -15.89 -6.84 -6.30
N ASP A 134 -16.56 -7.61 -7.16
CA ASP A 134 -17.63 -7.09 -8.03
C ASP A 134 -18.87 -6.56 -7.29
N ALA A 135 -19.07 -6.99 -6.05
CA ALA A 135 -20.19 -6.55 -5.22
C ALA A 135 -19.78 -5.34 -4.39
N PRO A 136 -20.44 -4.16 -4.56
CA PRO A 136 -20.13 -3.00 -3.75
C PRO A 136 -20.53 -3.23 -2.29
N PRO A 137 -19.71 -2.80 -1.31
CA PRO A 137 -20.14 -2.74 0.08
C PRO A 137 -21.34 -1.79 0.26
N ARG A 138 -22.04 -1.95 1.37
CA ARG A 138 -23.39 -1.40 1.56
C ARG A 138 -23.46 0.13 1.58
N THR A 139 -22.35 0.82 1.84
CA THR A 139 -22.29 2.28 1.87
C THR A 139 -21.11 2.84 1.07
N PRO A 140 -21.24 4.06 0.50
CA PRO A 140 -20.13 4.74 -0.20
C PRO A 140 -18.89 4.93 0.68
N GLU A 141 -19.07 5.15 1.99
CA GLU A 141 -17.94 5.27 2.92
C GLU A 141 -17.16 3.95 3.06
N ASP A 142 -17.86 2.81 3.08
CA ASP A 142 -17.22 1.50 3.09
C ASP A 142 -16.44 1.24 1.79
N VAL A 143 -17.00 1.63 0.63
CA VAL A 143 -16.31 1.55 -0.67
C VAL A 143 -14.98 2.31 -0.60
N ARG A 144 -14.99 3.52 -0.05
CA ARG A 144 -13.79 4.37 0.07
C ARG A 144 -12.78 3.80 1.06
N ARG A 145 -13.22 3.30 2.21
CA ARG A 145 -12.31 2.71 3.20
C ARG A 145 -11.66 1.44 2.67
N ASP A 146 -12.43 0.59 1.99
CA ASP A 146 -11.90 -0.64 1.38
C ASP A 146 -10.95 -0.33 0.22
N ALA A 147 -11.24 0.71 -0.56
CA ALA A 147 -10.34 1.19 -1.61
C ALA A 147 -9.02 1.72 -1.06
N LEU A 148 -9.08 2.59 -0.05
CA LEU A 148 -7.88 3.15 0.60
C LEU A 148 -7.01 2.03 1.17
N ARG A 149 -7.61 1.06 1.88
CA ARG A 149 -6.88 -0.09 2.41
C ARG A 149 -6.19 -0.90 1.31
N ARG A 150 -6.86 -1.14 0.18
CA ARG A 150 -6.29 -1.91 -0.93
C ARG A 150 -5.16 -1.15 -1.63
N ILE A 151 -5.32 0.16 -1.81
CA ILE A 151 -4.27 1.04 -2.34
C ILE A 151 -3.05 1.00 -1.41
N ASP A 152 -3.27 1.08 -0.09
CA ASP A 152 -2.20 0.95 0.91
C ASP A 152 -1.54 -0.44 0.85
N ASP A 153 -2.31 -1.52 0.71
CA ASP A 153 -1.77 -2.88 0.60
C ASP A 153 -0.95 -3.08 -0.70
N VAL A 154 -1.44 -2.58 -1.83
CA VAL A 154 -0.71 -2.59 -3.12
C VAL A 154 0.59 -1.81 -2.99
N ARG A 155 0.52 -0.59 -2.42
CA ARG A 155 1.69 0.24 -2.15
C ARG A 155 2.70 -0.48 -1.27
N ASN A 156 2.26 -1.04 -0.15
CA ASN A 156 3.15 -1.73 0.78
C ASN A 156 3.87 -2.90 0.10
N LYS A 157 3.19 -3.66 -0.76
CA LYS A 157 3.80 -4.74 -1.55
C LYS A 157 4.80 -4.22 -2.59
N LEU A 158 4.47 -3.14 -3.29
CA LEU A 158 5.38 -2.50 -4.25
C LEU A 158 6.61 -1.91 -3.55
N ASP A 159 6.42 -1.21 -2.42
CA ASP A 159 7.50 -0.66 -1.59
C ASP A 159 8.37 -1.77 -1.00
N GLU A 160 7.79 -2.89 -0.58
CA GLU A 160 8.53 -4.05 -0.05
C GLU A 160 9.41 -4.68 -1.13
N GLN A 161 8.91 -4.82 -2.36
CA GLN A 161 9.69 -5.32 -3.49
C GLN A 161 10.75 -4.32 -3.96
N ALA A 162 10.39 -3.04 -4.09
CA ALA A 162 11.30 -1.95 -4.44
C ALA A 162 12.43 -1.76 -3.41
N ARG A 163 12.20 -2.17 -2.16
CA ARG A 163 13.20 -2.19 -1.08
C ARG A 163 13.62 -3.61 -0.71
N GLY A 164 13.35 -4.57 -1.57
CA GLY A 164 13.62 -5.99 -1.35
C GLY A 164 15.11 -6.27 -1.22
N GLU A 165 15.46 -7.54 -1.04
CA GLU A 165 16.86 -7.94 -0.93
C GLU A 165 17.67 -7.57 -2.18
N ASP A 166 17.10 -7.76 -3.37
CA ASP A 166 17.77 -7.48 -4.64
C ASP A 166 18.05 -5.98 -4.83
N ALA A 167 17.10 -5.12 -4.44
CA ALA A 167 17.27 -3.68 -4.43
C ALA A 167 18.44 -3.24 -3.53
N ARG A 168 18.49 -3.80 -2.32
CA ARG A 168 19.51 -3.49 -1.33
C ARG A 168 20.90 -4.00 -1.75
N LYS A 169 20.97 -5.16 -2.43
CA LYS A 169 22.21 -5.68 -3.00
C LYS A 169 22.73 -4.75 -4.10
N LEU A 170 21.86 -4.32 -5.02
CA LEU A 170 22.24 -3.41 -6.10
C LEU A 170 22.70 -2.05 -5.55
N GLU A 171 22.00 -1.51 -4.54
CA GLU A 171 22.40 -0.27 -3.89
C GLU A 171 23.79 -0.40 -3.22
N GLN A 172 24.08 -1.55 -2.60
CA GLN A 172 25.41 -1.80 -2.01
C GLN A 172 26.50 -1.88 -3.09
N VAL A 173 26.22 -2.50 -4.25
CA VAL A 173 27.14 -2.51 -5.40
C VAL A 173 27.43 -1.10 -5.88
N LYS A 174 26.38 -0.28 -6.09
CA LYS A 174 26.52 1.13 -6.48
C LYS A 174 27.37 1.92 -5.49
N ARG A 175 27.13 1.78 -4.18
CA ARG A 175 27.91 2.46 -3.14
C ARG A 175 29.39 2.10 -3.18
N LEU A 176 29.71 0.81 -3.40
CA LEU A 176 31.10 0.38 -3.52
C LEU A 176 31.74 0.92 -4.81
N LEU A 177 30.99 1.00 -5.92
CA LEU A 177 31.48 1.61 -7.16
C LEU A 177 31.67 3.13 -7.03
N GLU A 178 30.77 3.83 -6.35
CA GLU A 178 30.94 5.26 -6.03
C GLU A 178 32.18 5.53 -5.19
N GLU A 179 32.51 4.61 -4.28
CA GLU A 179 33.74 4.69 -3.51
C GLU A 179 34.99 4.51 -4.38
N LEU A 180 34.92 3.69 -5.44
CA LEU A 180 35.97 3.59 -6.46
C LEU A 180 36.22 4.97 -7.09
N GLY A 181 35.15 5.65 -7.51
CA GLY A 181 35.22 6.97 -8.14
C GLY A 181 35.85 8.04 -7.26
N ARG A 182 35.56 8.01 -5.95
CA ARG A 182 36.17 8.95 -4.98
C ARG A 182 37.66 8.74 -4.79
N ARG A 183 38.16 7.53 -5.03
CA ARG A 183 39.59 7.18 -4.98
C ARG A 183 40.28 7.37 -6.34
N GLN A 184 39.53 7.69 -7.39
CA GLN A 184 40.04 7.82 -8.76
C GLN A 184 40.40 9.28 -9.07
N ASP A 185 41.57 9.50 -9.69
CA ASP A 185 41.95 10.82 -10.17
C ASP A 185 41.14 11.19 -11.43
N PRO A 186 40.49 12.37 -11.49
CA PRO A 186 39.61 12.79 -12.61
C PRO A 186 40.26 12.86 -14.00
N GLY A 187 41.59 12.69 -14.10
CA GLY A 187 42.36 12.84 -15.33
C GLY A 187 42.87 11.53 -15.94
N GLN A 188 42.67 10.38 -15.30
CA GLN A 188 43.20 9.07 -15.74
C GLN A 188 42.12 7.98 -15.87
N SER A 189 40.84 8.32 -15.69
CA SER A 189 39.71 7.40 -15.78
C SER A 189 39.25 7.20 -17.23
N SER A 190 39.12 5.94 -17.66
CA SER A 190 38.43 5.61 -18.91
C SER A 190 36.93 5.87 -18.78
N PRO A 191 36.18 6.10 -19.88
CA PRO A 191 34.72 6.31 -19.84
C PRO A 191 33.97 5.18 -19.12
N LEU A 192 34.43 3.93 -19.32
CA LEU A 192 33.88 2.76 -18.62
C LEU A 192 34.10 2.86 -17.11
N SER A 193 35.31 3.25 -16.69
CA SER A 193 35.61 3.40 -15.27
C SER A 193 34.81 4.51 -14.61
N GLU A 194 34.56 5.61 -15.33
CA GLU A 194 33.78 6.74 -14.83
C GLU A 194 32.29 6.40 -14.73
N ALA A 195 31.73 5.73 -15.72
CA ALA A 195 30.34 5.28 -15.69
C ALA A 195 30.10 4.25 -14.58
N LEU A 196 31.00 3.26 -14.44
CA LEU A 196 30.99 2.31 -13.33
C LEU A 196 31.09 3.05 -12.00
N ALA A 197 32.04 3.97 -11.85
CA ALA A 197 32.23 4.77 -10.65
C ALA A 197 31.02 5.65 -10.29
N ARG A 198 30.18 6.02 -11.24
CA ARG A 198 28.92 6.74 -10.98
C ARG A 198 27.76 5.81 -10.66
N GLY A 199 27.95 4.49 -10.79
CA GLY A 199 26.87 3.51 -10.73
C GLY A 199 25.87 3.63 -11.89
N ASP A 200 26.31 4.22 -13.02
CA ASP A 200 25.50 4.34 -14.24
C ASP A 200 25.79 3.15 -15.16
N PHE A 201 25.00 2.09 -15.00
CA PHE A 201 25.18 0.84 -15.75
C PHE A 201 24.86 1.01 -17.24
N GLN A 202 23.99 1.96 -17.59
CA GLN A 202 23.64 2.23 -18.98
C GLN A 202 24.79 2.92 -19.72
N GLU A 203 25.42 3.93 -19.11
CA GLU A 203 26.64 4.54 -19.64
C GLU A 203 27.80 3.53 -19.66
N ALA A 204 27.91 2.67 -18.63
CA ALA A 204 28.95 1.65 -18.57
C ALA A 204 28.80 0.62 -19.70
N GLN A 205 27.57 0.18 -20.01
CA GLN A 205 27.29 -0.71 -21.13
C GLN A 205 27.66 -0.06 -22.48
N LYS A 206 27.31 1.21 -22.68
CA LYS A 206 27.68 1.96 -23.91
C LYS A 206 29.20 2.11 -24.04
N ALA A 207 29.89 2.45 -22.95
CA ALA A 207 31.33 2.57 -22.92
C ALA A 207 32.01 1.21 -23.19
N LEU A 208 31.43 0.12 -22.67
CA LEU A 208 31.92 -1.23 -22.92
C LEU A 208 31.75 -1.65 -24.39
N GLU A 209 30.60 -1.39 -25.02
CA GLU A 209 30.39 -1.67 -26.44
C GLU A 209 31.33 -0.85 -27.33
N GLN A 210 31.57 0.42 -26.99
CA GLN A 210 32.58 1.24 -27.66
C GLN A 210 33.99 0.65 -27.51
N LEU A 211 34.35 0.22 -26.30
CA LEU A 211 35.63 -0.42 -26.02
C LEU A 211 35.78 -1.72 -26.82
N LYS A 212 34.74 -2.56 -26.86
CA LYS A 212 34.70 -3.79 -27.65
C LYS A 212 34.89 -3.52 -29.14
N ALA A 213 34.24 -2.50 -29.68
CA ALA A 213 34.41 -2.09 -31.08
C ALA A 213 35.84 -1.62 -31.37
N GLN A 214 36.42 -0.78 -30.50
CA GLN A 214 37.80 -0.31 -30.63
C GLN A 214 38.82 -1.45 -30.52
N LEU A 215 38.59 -2.39 -29.63
CA LEU A 215 39.42 -3.59 -29.47
C LEU A 215 39.34 -4.49 -30.70
N HIS A 216 38.14 -4.70 -31.25
CA HIS A 216 37.97 -5.50 -32.46
C HIS A 216 38.66 -4.85 -33.68
N GLU A 217 38.50 -3.53 -33.86
CA GLU A 217 39.17 -2.79 -34.92
C GLU A 217 40.70 -2.83 -34.76
N ALA A 218 41.21 -2.61 -33.55
CA ALA A 218 42.63 -2.65 -33.28
C ALA A 218 43.23 -4.07 -33.43
N ALA A 219 42.46 -5.11 -33.11
CA ALA A 219 42.85 -6.50 -33.35
C ALA A 219 42.91 -6.83 -34.85
N GLN A 220 42.00 -6.31 -35.66
CA GLN A 220 42.05 -6.46 -37.13
C GLN A 220 43.23 -5.72 -37.75
N GLN A 221 43.63 -4.58 -37.16
CA GLN A 221 44.74 -3.74 -37.61
C GLN A 221 46.05 -4.02 -36.85
N ALA A 222 46.20 -5.18 -36.21
CA ALA A 222 47.32 -5.54 -35.33
C ALA A 222 48.72 -5.50 -35.99
N GLU A 223 48.78 -5.41 -37.32
CA GLU A 223 50.00 -5.17 -38.09
C GLU A 223 50.51 -3.71 -37.99
N SER A 224 49.61 -2.76 -37.70
CA SER A 224 49.97 -1.35 -37.55
C SER A 224 50.55 -1.03 -36.17
N PRO A 225 51.59 -0.18 -36.08
CA PRO A 225 52.17 0.22 -34.80
C PRO A 225 51.18 1.02 -33.93
N GLU A 226 50.24 1.75 -34.55
CA GLU A 226 49.21 2.53 -33.87
C GLU A 226 48.15 1.64 -33.20
N ALA A 227 47.70 0.57 -33.85
CA ALA A 227 46.76 -0.37 -33.25
C ALA A 227 47.37 -1.12 -32.07
N ARG A 228 48.67 -1.46 -32.13
CA ARG A 228 49.39 -2.08 -31.00
C ARG A 228 49.46 -1.16 -29.78
N GLN A 229 49.70 0.13 -29.99
CA GLN A 229 49.70 1.12 -28.91
C GLN A 229 48.31 1.27 -28.29
N LYS A 230 47.25 1.36 -29.11
CA LYS A 230 45.86 1.41 -28.61
C LYS A 230 45.48 0.15 -27.82
N LEU A 231 45.84 -1.04 -28.31
CA LEU A 231 45.63 -2.30 -27.57
C LEU A 231 46.34 -2.28 -26.22
N GLU A 232 47.57 -1.75 -26.16
CA GLU A 232 48.32 -1.69 -24.91
C GLU A 232 47.75 -0.68 -23.91
N GLU A 233 47.27 0.47 -24.40
CA GLU A 233 46.59 1.47 -23.57
C GLU A 233 45.29 0.91 -23.00
N MET A 234 44.44 0.31 -23.84
CA MET A 234 43.19 -0.32 -23.40
C MET A 234 43.46 -1.46 -22.42
N ARG A 235 44.50 -2.27 -22.66
CA ARG A 235 44.94 -3.30 -21.71
C ARG A 235 45.29 -2.71 -20.36
N ARG A 236 46.09 -1.63 -20.33
CA ARG A 236 46.49 -0.98 -19.08
C ARG A 236 45.27 -0.43 -18.34
N GLN A 237 44.33 0.18 -19.05
CA GLN A 237 43.09 0.69 -18.44
C GLN A 237 42.23 -0.43 -17.84
N LEU A 238 42.08 -1.57 -18.54
CA LEU A 238 41.34 -2.74 -18.06
C LEU A 238 42.03 -3.39 -16.86
N ASP A 239 43.35 -3.58 -16.92
CA ASP A 239 44.16 -4.16 -15.84
C ASP A 239 44.16 -3.26 -14.59
N GLU A 240 44.28 -1.94 -14.77
CA GLU A 240 44.23 -0.98 -13.67
C GLU A 240 42.84 -0.95 -13.02
N LEU A 241 41.78 -0.94 -13.82
CA LEU A 241 40.40 -1.03 -13.31
C LEU A 241 40.20 -2.34 -12.53
N ALA A 242 40.62 -3.48 -13.09
CA ALA A 242 40.52 -4.79 -12.45
C ALA A 242 41.25 -4.82 -11.11
N LYS A 243 42.49 -4.31 -11.06
CA LYS A 243 43.28 -4.21 -9.82
C LYS A 243 42.61 -3.35 -8.78
N LYS A 244 42.08 -2.17 -9.15
CA LYS A 244 41.39 -1.30 -8.20
C LYS A 244 40.12 -1.95 -7.65
N LEU A 245 39.35 -2.65 -8.49
CA LEU A 245 38.18 -3.42 -8.05
C LEU A 245 38.58 -4.58 -7.09
N GLN A 246 39.71 -5.25 -7.33
CA GLN A 246 40.26 -6.24 -6.41
C GLN A 246 40.72 -5.63 -5.09
N GLU A 247 41.37 -4.47 -5.11
CA GLU A 247 41.78 -3.75 -3.90
C GLU A 247 40.57 -3.35 -3.05
N MET A 248 39.49 -2.87 -3.67
CA MET A 248 38.25 -2.56 -2.96
C MET A 248 37.57 -3.79 -2.33
N GLN A 249 37.72 -4.98 -2.91
CA GLN A 249 37.18 -6.20 -2.28
C GLN A 249 37.81 -6.49 -0.92
N SER A 250 39.00 -5.96 -0.64
CA SER A 250 39.68 -6.14 0.64
C SER A 250 39.18 -5.17 1.73
N ASP A 251 38.18 -4.34 1.44
CA ASP A 251 37.83 -3.21 2.30
C ASP A 251 37.58 -3.61 3.76
N LEU A 252 38.36 -2.96 4.62
CA LEU A 252 38.37 -3.06 6.08
C LEU A 252 37.06 -2.56 6.74
N ARG A 253 36.10 -2.00 5.99
CA ARG A 253 34.90 -1.39 6.57
C ARG A 253 33.99 -2.40 7.24
N MET A 254 33.64 -3.48 6.54
CA MET A 254 32.81 -4.52 7.14
C MET A 254 33.58 -5.23 8.26
N GLN A 255 34.90 -5.39 8.11
CA GLN A 255 35.78 -5.88 9.17
C GLN A 255 35.72 -4.99 10.43
N LYS A 256 35.86 -3.67 10.27
CA LYS A 256 35.70 -2.68 11.35
C LYS A 256 34.29 -2.67 11.93
N GLU A 257 33.26 -2.86 11.11
CA GLU A 257 31.88 -2.93 11.61
C GLU A 257 31.66 -4.19 12.46
N LEU A 258 32.23 -5.33 12.04
CA LEU A 258 32.27 -6.57 12.82
C LEU A 258 33.08 -6.41 14.12
N GLU A 259 34.22 -5.73 14.07
CA GLU A 259 35.03 -5.43 15.26
C GLU A 259 34.29 -4.50 16.22
N HIS A 260 33.73 -3.39 15.73
CA HIS A 260 33.09 -2.38 16.57
C HIS A 260 31.71 -2.79 17.08
N LYS A 261 30.89 -3.47 16.26
CA LYS A 261 29.52 -3.83 16.63
C LYS A 261 29.42 -5.23 17.22
N ALA A 262 30.18 -6.19 16.70
CA ALA A 262 30.17 -7.57 17.21
C ALA A 262 31.31 -7.84 18.21
N GLY A 263 32.23 -6.89 18.41
CA GLY A 263 33.34 -7.04 19.34
C GLY A 263 34.34 -8.11 18.91
N LEU A 264 34.36 -8.47 17.62
CA LEU A 264 35.25 -9.48 17.05
C LEU A 264 36.68 -8.93 16.96
N THR A 265 37.68 -9.80 16.99
CA THR A 265 39.04 -9.42 16.60
C THR A 265 39.16 -9.37 15.07
N GLU A 266 40.18 -8.67 14.54
CA GLU A 266 40.43 -8.60 13.09
C GLU A 266 40.52 -9.98 12.43
N GLU A 267 41.19 -10.94 13.10
CA GLU A 267 41.30 -12.33 12.63
C GLU A 267 39.94 -13.04 12.61
N GLN A 268 39.11 -12.84 13.62
CA GLN A 268 37.78 -13.44 13.69
C GLN A 268 36.83 -12.82 12.67
N ALA A 269 36.91 -11.51 12.45
CA ALA A 269 36.13 -10.82 11.42
C ALA A 269 36.51 -11.32 10.01
N ARG A 270 37.80 -11.54 9.76
CA ARG A 270 38.29 -12.14 8.50
C ARG A 270 37.83 -13.59 8.32
N ASP A 271 37.99 -14.43 9.34
CA ASP A 271 37.57 -15.84 9.28
C ASP A 271 36.05 -15.95 9.07
N LEU A 272 35.27 -15.13 9.77
CA LEU A 272 33.82 -15.06 9.60
C LEU A 272 33.44 -14.63 8.18
N GLN A 273 34.09 -13.60 7.62
CA GLN A 273 33.86 -13.18 6.25
C GLN A 273 34.15 -14.31 5.25
N GLN A 274 35.30 -14.98 5.38
CA GLN A 274 35.68 -16.09 4.52
C GLN A 274 34.71 -17.28 4.63
N ARG A 275 34.24 -17.60 5.84
CA ARG A 275 33.27 -18.66 6.07
C ARG A 275 31.87 -18.32 5.60
N SER A 276 31.52 -17.03 5.59
CA SER A 276 30.24 -16.58 5.03
C SER A 276 30.21 -16.64 3.50
N GLU A 277 31.37 -16.70 2.83
CA GLU A 277 31.44 -16.81 1.37
C GLU A 277 30.60 -18.01 0.84
N GLY A 278 29.64 -17.70 -0.03
CA GLY A 278 28.74 -18.68 -0.63
C GLY A 278 27.56 -19.13 0.24
N LEU A 279 27.40 -18.60 1.46
CA LEU A 279 26.28 -18.93 2.34
C LEU A 279 25.05 -18.03 2.12
N SER A 280 23.87 -18.57 2.44
CA SER A 280 22.62 -17.81 2.46
C SER A 280 22.51 -16.90 3.70
N GLN A 281 21.60 -15.92 3.68
CA GLN A 281 21.35 -15.03 4.82
C GLN A 281 21.03 -15.81 6.10
N GLU A 282 20.22 -16.86 6.02
CA GLU A 282 19.86 -17.71 7.17
C GLU A 282 21.08 -18.45 7.74
N GLN A 283 21.95 -18.94 6.85
CA GLN A 283 23.18 -19.64 7.25
C GLN A 283 24.20 -18.68 7.88
N ILE A 284 24.29 -17.45 7.36
CA ILE A 284 25.10 -16.38 7.94
C ILE A 284 24.57 -16.02 9.33
N GLU A 285 23.26 -15.92 9.50
CA GLU A 285 22.64 -15.65 10.80
C GLU A 285 22.92 -16.78 11.81
N GLU A 286 22.83 -18.05 11.39
CA GLU A 286 23.22 -19.17 12.24
C GLU A 286 24.70 -19.15 12.62
N LEU A 287 25.59 -18.83 11.68
CA LEU A 287 27.03 -18.70 11.93
C LEU A 287 27.31 -17.58 12.94
N LEU A 288 26.70 -16.42 12.73
CA LEU A 288 26.79 -15.28 13.64
C LEU A 288 26.26 -15.64 15.03
N LYS A 289 25.11 -16.33 15.12
CA LYS A 289 24.58 -16.82 16.40
C LYS A 289 25.55 -17.75 17.11
N LYS A 290 26.23 -18.65 16.39
CA LYS A 290 27.20 -19.59 16.97
C LYS A 290 28.47 -18.89 17.46
N GLU A 291 29.04 -18.01 16.64
CA GLU A 291 30.28 -17.28 16.95
C GLU A 291 30.06 -16.20 18.02
N LEU A 292 28.91 -15.53 17.98
CA LEU A 292 28.57 -14.40 18.85
C LEU A 292 27.67 -14.79 20.03
N ALA A 293 27.45 -16.09 20.27
CA ALA A 293 26.72 -16.60 21.43
C ALA A 293 27.28 -16.05 22.75
N SER A 294 28.59 -15.76 22.78
CA SER A 294 29.30 -15.22 23.94
C SER A 294 29.21 -13.70 24.10
N LYS A 295 28.73 -12.97 23.09
CA LYS A 295 28.79 -11.50 22.99
C LYS A 295 27.52 -10.78 23.41
N ASN A 296 26.48 -11.49 23.89
CA ASN A 296 25.24 -10.92 24.44
C ASN A 296 24.56 -9.89 23.51
N LEU A 297 24.68 -10.07 22.19
CA LEU A 297 23.99 -9.25 21.20
C LEU A 297 22.50 -9.57 21.18
N SER A 298 21.66 -8.56 20.94
CA SER A 298 20.23 -8.79 20.78
C SER A 298 19.93 -9.53 19.47
N PRO A 299 18.84 -10.32 19.39
CA PRO A 299 18.43 -11.00 18.16
C PRO A 299 18.29 -10.05 16.96
N GLN A 300 17.78 -8.83 17.19
CA GLN A 300 17.63 -7.81 16.14
C GLN A 300 18.97 -7.29 15.62
N GLN A 301 19.98 -7.14 16.48
CA GLN A 301 21.32 -6.73 16.05
C GLN A 301 22.01 -7.83 15.23
N LEU A 302 21.81 -9.09 15.61
CA LEU A 302 22.32 -10.23 14.84
C LEU A 302 21.69 -10.31 13.46
N GLU A 303 20.38 -10.11 13.37
CA GLU A 303 19.65 -10.09 12.08
C GLU A 303 20.12 -8.93 11.19
N GLU A 304 20.25 -7.71 11.73
CA GLU A 304 20.75 -6.55 10.97
C GLU A 304 22.18 -6.79 10.46
N LEU A 305 23.04 -7.37 11.29
CA LEU A 305 24.43 -7.66 10.96
C LEU A 305 24.55 -8.81 9.94
N ALA A 306 23.74 -9.85 10.07
CA ALA A 306 23.64 -10.94 9.09
C ALA A 306 23.21 -10.41 7.73
N ARG A 307 22.19 -9.55 7.73
CA ARG A 307 21.67 -8.90 6.54
C ARG A 307 22.72 -8.03 5.86
N LYS A 308 23.42 -7.19 6.62
CA LYS A 308 24.50 -6.34 6.09
C LYS A 308 25.67 -7.15 5.55
N LEU A 309 26.06 -8.22 6.26
CA LEU A 309 27.12 -9.12 5.81
C LEU A 309 26.75 -9.80 4.49
N SER A 310 25.52 -10.31 4.38
CA SER A 310 24.98 -10.89 3.14
C SER A 310 25.00 -9.89 1.97
N GLN A 311 24.57 -8.65 2.20
CA GLN A 311 24.59 -7.59 1.18
C GLN A 311 26.01 -7.22 0.75
N ASP A 312 26.91 -7.03 1.71
CA ASP A 312 28.31 -6.71 1.44
C ASP A 312 29.00 -7.83 0.68
N GLN A 313 28.74 -9.08 1.06
CA GLN A 313 29.28 -10.26 0.39
C GLN A 313 28.77 -10.38 -1.05
N ALA A 314 27.47 -10.23 -1.29
CA ALA A 314 26.90 -10.27 -2.64
C ALA A 314 27.52 -9.18 -3.53
N ALA A 315 27.70 -7.98 -2.99
CA ALA A 315 28.33 -6.88 -3.72
C ALA A 315 29.82 -7.13 -3.99
N ARG A 316 30.56 -7.70 -3.02
CA ARG A 316 31.98 -8.10 -3.20
C ARG A 316 32.14 -9.21 -4.23
N GLN A 317 31.25 -10.20 -4.22
CA GLN A 317 31.29 -11.29 -5.19
C GLN A 317 31.06 -10.75 -6.61
N MET A 318 30.10 -9.84 -6.77
CA MET A 318 29.86 -9.17 -8.04
C MET A 318 31.06 -8.33 -8.51
N MET A 319 31.71 -7.59 -7.60
CA MET A 319 32.96 -6.86 -7.87
C MET A 319 34.10 -7.80 -8.28
N LYS A 320 34.18 -8.98 -7.65
CA LYS A 320 35.17 -10.01 -7.94
C LYS A 320 34.98 -10.58 -9.33
N ASP A 321 33.74 -10.89 -9.68
CA ASP A 321 33.41 -11.41 -11.01
C ASP A 321 33.71 -10.36 -12.08
N LEU A 322 33.34 -9.09 -11.83
CA LEU A 322 33.65 -7.97 -12.72
C LEU A 322 35.16 -7.81 -12.89
N ALA A 323 35.92 -7.78 -11.80
CA ALA A 323 37.38 -7.64 -11.83
C ALA A 323 38.07 -8.82 -12.53
N GLN A 324 37.59 -10.06 -12.32
CA GLN A 324 38.12 -11.24 -12.99
C GLN A 324 37.85 -11.21 -14.50
N GLN A 325 36.66 -10.79 -14.92
CA GLN A 325 36.34 -10.64 -16.34
C GLN A 325 37.17 -9.55 -17.01
N LEU A 326 37.39 -8.43 -16.32
CA LEU A 326 38.25 -7.34 -16.79
C LEU A 326 39.72 -7.76 -16.89
N SER A 327 40.23 -8.51 -15.91
CA SER A 327 41.58 -9.08 -15.94
C SER A 327 41.75 -10.05 -17.12
N ARG A 328 40.77 -10.93 -17.34
CA ARG A 328 40.76 -11.85 -18.50
C ARG A 328 40.72 -11.09 -19.82
N ALA A 329 39.92 -10.03 -19.92
CA ALA A 329 39.88 -9.17 -21.09
C ALA A 329 41.23 -8.48 -21.33
N ALA A 330 41.90 -8.00 -20.27
CA ALA A 330 43.22 -7.41 -20.37
C ALA A 330 44.28 -8.43 -20.84
N GLU A 331 44.25 -9.66 -20.30
CA GLU A 331 45.15 -10.76 -20.71
C GLU A 331 44.93 -11.14 -22.18
N ALA A 332 43.68 -11.35 -22.59
CA ALA A 332 43.33 -11.67 -23.97
C ALA A 332 43.74 -10.55 -24.95
N ALA A 333 43.58 -9.28 -24.56
CA ALA A 333 44.06 -8.14 -25.35
C ALA A 333 45.60 -8.14 -25.49
N SER A 334 46.33 -8.64 -24.49
CA SER A 334 47.78 -8.82 -24.55
C SER A 334 48.20 -9.92 -25.53
N GLU A 335 47.43 -11.01 -25.61
CA GLU A 335 47.71 -12.12 -26.52
C GLU A 335 47.45 -11.75 -27.98
N CYS A 336 46.51 -10.85 -28.25
CA CYS A 336 46.28 -10.27 -29.57
C CYS A 336 47.48 -9.48 -30.14
N GLN A 337 48.47 -9.08 -29.32
CA GLN A 337 49.69 -8.43 -29.80
C GLN A 337 50.71 -9.39 -30.42
N ASN A 338 50.68 -10.68 -30.07
CA ASN A 338 51.62 -11.66 -30.60
C ASN A 338 51.10 -12.26 -31.91
N PRO A 339 51.91 -12.32 -32.99
CA PRO A 339 51.54 -12.94 -34.25
C PRO A 339 51.58 -14.48 -34.13
N GLY A 340 50.69 -15.05 -33.30
CA GLY A 340 50.31 -16.46 -33.27
C GLY A 340 48.94 -16.67 -33.93
N PRO A 341 48.35 -17.88 -33.94
CA PRO A 341 47.07 -18.13 -34.62
C PRO A 341 45.96 -17.24 -34.04
N SER A 342 45.66 -16.18 -34.77
CA SER A 342 45.10 -14.91 -34.30
C SER A 342 43.58 -14.91 -34.04
N GLY A 343 42.95 -16.08 -34.04
CA GLY A 343 41.50 -16.22 -33.84
C GLY A 343 41.09 -16.42 -32.39
N GLU A 344 41.88 -17.18 -31.61
CA GLU A 344 41.47 -17.63 -30.27
C GLU A 344 41.50 -16.50 -29.24
N ALA A 345 42.55 -15.67 -29.23
CA ALA A 345 42.67 -14.54 -28.31
C ALA A 345 41.59 -13.46 -28.55
N ALA A 346 41.28 -13.17 -29.82
CA ALA A 346 40.21 -12.24 -30.17
C ALA A 346 38.83 -12.76 -29.75
N GLN A 347 38.64 -14.08 -29.82
CA GLN A 347 37.41 -14.73 -29.38
C GLN A 347 37.27 -14.74 -27.86
N GLN A 348 38.33 -15.07 -27.12
CA GLN A 348 38.35 -14.98 -25.66
C GLN A 348 38.10 -13.56 -25.15
N LEU A 349 38.67 -12.56 -25.83
CA LEU A 349 38.43 -11.15 -25.52
C LEU A 349 36.95 -10.79 -25.72
N SER A 350 36.38 -11.18 -26.86
CA SER A 350 34.96 -10.93 -27.15
C SER A 350 34.04 -11.65 -26.16
N ASP A 351 34.39 -12.87 -25.75
CA ASP A 351 33.62 -13.64 -24.78
C ASP A 351 33.68 -13.01 -23.38
N ALA A 352 34.86 -12.59 -22.92
CA ALA A 352 35.03 -11.92 -21.63
C ALA A 352 34.27 -10.59 -21.56
N LEU A 353 34.36 -9.76 -22.60
CA LEU A 353 33.61 -8.51 -22.69
C LEU A 353 32.11 -8.75 -22.91
N GLY A 354 31.73 -9.82 -23.60
CA GLY A 354 30.34 -10.24 -23.77
C GLY A 354 29.68 -10.63 -22.45
N GLN A 355 30.39 -11.42 -21.63
CA GLN A 355 29.93 -11.77 -20.27
C GLN A 355 29.79 -10.53 -19.37
N LEU A 356 30.76 -9.62 -19.45
CA LEU A 356 30.68 -8.34 -18.72
C LEU A 356 29.50 -7.49 -19.19
N GLY A 357 29.26 -7.43 -20.50
CA GLY A 357 28.12 -6.72 -21.07
C GLY A 357 26.77 -7.30 -20.65
N GLN A 358 26.69 -8.63 -20.56
CA GLN A 358 25.51 -9.31 -20.04
C GLN A 358 25.28 -8.99 -18.55
N GLN A 359 26.33 -9.04 -17.72
CA GLN A 359 26.22 -8.69 -16.29
C GLN A 359 25.78 -7.23 -16.09
N LEU A 360 26.35 -6.28 -16.85
CA LEU A 360 25.93 -4.87 -16.79
C LEU A 360 24.50 -4.69 -17.29
N SER A 361 24.10 -5.40 -18.33
CA SER A 361 22.71 -5.39 -18.81
C SER A 361 21.73 -5.92 -17.77
N GLU A 362 22.10 -6.97 -17.02
CA GLU A 362 21.28 -7.50 -15.93
C GLU A 362 21.14 -6.47 -14.79
N MET A 363 22.22 -5.74 -14.47
CA MET A 363 22.19 -4.67 -13.47
C MET A 363 21.36 -3.47 -13.92
N GLU A 364 21.47 -3.06 -15.19
CA GLU A 364 20.65 -1.99 -15.77
C GLU A 364 19.16 -2.38 -15.75
N ALA A 365 18.82 -3.60 -16.16
CA ALA A 365 17.45 -4.09 -16.12
C ALA A 365 16.90 -4.14 -14.69
N ALA A 366 17.72 -4.58 -13.73
CA ALA A 366 17.35 -4.57 -12.32
C ALA A 366 17.14 -3.14 -11.79
N GLU A 367 17.97 -2.18 -12.19
CA GLU A 367 17.80 -0.78 -11.83
C GLU A 367 16.53 -0.17 -12.43
N GLN A 368 16.29 -0.37 -13.73
CA GLN A 368 15.10 0.13 -14.40
C GLN A 368 13.84 -0.42 -13.74
N MET A 369 13.82 -1.72 -13.46
CA MET A 369 12.74 -2.37 -12.73
C MET A 369 12.52 -1.76 -11.34
N LEU A 370 13.59 -1.48 -10.58
CA LEU A 370 13.46 -0.87 -9.26
C LEU A 370 12.93 0.56 -9.35
N ASN A 371 13.37 1.32 -10.34
CA ASN A 371 12.85 2.66 -10.59
C ASN A 371 11.36 2.59 -10.93
N GLU A 372 10.94 1.69 -11.83
CA GLU A 372 9.54 1.49 -12.20
C GLU A 372 8.68 1.02 -11.02
N LEU A 373 9.18 0.13 -10.17
CA LEU A 373 8.50 -0.29 -8.94
C LEU A 373 8.36 0.86 -7.94
N GLN A 374 9.39 1.70 -7.80
CA GLN A 374 9.31 2.92 -6.99
C GLN A 374 8.33 3.92 -7.59
N GLU A 375 8.31 4.09 -8.90
CA GLU A 375 7.35 4.96 -9.60
C GLU A 375 5.92 4.47 -9.43
N ALA A 376 5.67 3.18 -9.58
CA ALA A 376 4.39 2.53 -9.35
C ALA A 376 3.96 2.61 -7.87
N GLY A 377 4.92 2.63 -6.94
CA GLY A 377 4.70 2.80 -5.50
C GLY A 377 4.54 4.27 -5.05
N LYS A 378 4.72 5.27 -5.92
CA LYS A 378 4.59 6.69 -5.55
C LYS A 378 3.15 6.98 -5.05
N PRO A 379 3.00 7.72 -3.94
CA PRO A 379 1.69 8.07 -3.41
C PRO A 379 0.93 8.98 -4.39
N PHE A 380 -0.35 8.70 -4.58
CA PHE A 380 -1.29 9.64 -5.19
C PHE A 380 -2.26 10.14 -4.12
N ASP A 381 -2.47 11.45 -4.09
CA ASP A 381 -3.51 12.05 -3.24
C ASP A 381 -4.86 11.90 -3.94
N LEU A 382 -5.60 10.86 -3.56
CA LEU A 382 -6.96 10.65 -4.08
C LEU A 382 -7.95 11.52 -3.30
N MET A 383 -8.39 12.62 -3.91
CA MET A 383 -9.40 13.50 -3.32
C MET A 383 -10.79 13.26 -3.93
N LEU A 384 -11.68 12.63 -3.16
CA LEU A 384 -13.04 12.30 -3.59
C LEU A 384 -14.06 13.36 -3.14
N TYR A 385 -14.83 13.90 -4.10
CA TYR A 385 -15.90 14.86 -3.84
C TYR A 385 -17.29 14.21 -3.86
N PRO A 386 -18.04 14.22 -2.75
CA PRO A 386 -19.36 13.61 -2.68
C PRO A 386 -20.42 14.53 -3.31
N GLN A 387 -20.49 14.62 -4.64
CA GLN A 387 -21.58 15.32 -5.34
C GLN A 387 -22.18 14.46 -6.45
N LYS A 388 -23.50 14.59 -6.66
CA LYS A 388 -24.34 13.76 -7.54
C LYS A 388 -24.10 13.96 -9.06
N ALA A 389 -23.10 14.74 -9.47
CA ALA A 389 -22.88 15.08 -10.88
C ALA A 389 -21.39 15.19 -11.24
N HIS A 390 -21.05 14.95 -12.51
CA HIS A 390 -19.68 15.04 -13.07
C HIS A 390 -19.02 16.44 -13.00
N HIS A 391 -19.68 17.43 -12.38
CA HIS A 391 -19.14 18.76 -12.16
C HIS A 391 -19.09 19.03 -10.66
N VAL A 392 -17.93 19.45 -10.15
CA VAL A 392 -17.78 19.87 -8.76
C VAL A 392 -18.27 21.31 -8.65
N ALA A 393 -19.44 21.53 -8.05
CA ALA A 393 -20.08 22.84 -7.93
C ALA A 393 -20.15 23.34 -6.48
N GLY A 394 -20.27 24.66 -6.31
CA GLY A 394 -20.39 25.30 -5.00
C GLY A 394 -19.12 25.22 -4.14
N SER A 395 -19.28 25.04 -2.83
CA SER A 395 -18.18 25.02 -1.86
C SER A 395 -17.16 23.89 -2.11
N ALA A 396 -17.59 22.76 -2.64
CA ALA A 396 -16.69 21.67 -3.04
C ALA A 396 -15.73 22.08 -4.16
N SER A 397 -16.17 22.96 -5.08
CA SER A 397 -15.34 23.47 -6.18
C SER A 397 -14.24 24.40 -5.67
N GLN A 398 -14.55 25.17 -4.63
CA GLN A 398 -13.56 26.01 -3.94
C GLN A 398 -12.56 25.15 -3.19
N HIS A 399 -13.02 24.17 -2.41
CA HIS A 399 -12.14 23.23 -1.72
C HIS A 399 -11.24 22.45 -2.70
N MET A 400 -11.75 22.04 -3.87
CA MET A 400 -10.94 21.39 -4.92
C MET A 400 -9.84 22.30 -5.45
N ARG A 401 -10.16 23.57 -5.74
CA ARG A 401 -9.16 24.54 -6.19
C ARG A 401 -8.14 24.84 -5.10
N GLU A 402 -8.57 25.00 -3.85
CA GLU A 402 -7.68 25.24 -2.71
C GLU A 402 -6.77 24.05 -2.44
N ALA A 403 -7.30 22.82 -2.47
CA ALA A 403 -6.52 21.60 -2.33
C ALA A 403 -5.53 21.39 -3.49
N MET A 404 -5.94 21.65 -4.73
CA MET A 404 -5.03 21.60 -5.88
C MET A 404 -3.91 22.64 -5.75
N ILE A 405 -4.24 23.87 -5.33
CA ILE A 405 -3.23 24.92 -5.10
C ILE A 405 -2.28 24.49 -3.98
N ALA A 406 -2.79 24.00 -2.85
CA ALA A 406 -1.98 23.52 -1.74
C ALA A 406 -1.05 22.37 -2.16
N PHE A 407 -1.57 21.39 -2.92
CA PHE A 407 -0.78 20.31 -3.51
C PHE A 407 0.35 20.84 -4.39
N PHE A 408 0.06 21.73 -5.34
CA PHE A 408 1.09 22.32 -6.19
C PHE A 408 2.11 23.14 -5.39
N GLU A 409 1.68 23.92 -4.40
CA GLU A 409 2.57 24.69 -3.54
C GLU A 409 3.49 23.82 -2.69
N GLN A 410 3.02 22.64 -2.28
CA GLN A 410 3.76 21.71 -1.42
C GLN A 410 4.70 20.79 -2.21
N THR A 411 4.41 20.56 -3.50
CA THR A 411 5.14 19.60 -4.34
C THR A 411 6.10 20.26 -5.34
N LEU A 412 5.84 21.52 -5.75
CA LEU A 412 6.66 22.26 -6.72
C LEU A 412 7.55 23.35 -6.11
N LYS A 413 7.49 23.57 -4.79
CA LYS A 413 8.50 24.34 -4.03
C LYS A 413 9.49 23.37 -3.43
#